data_AF-A0A382HL55-F1
#
_entry.id   AF-A0A382HL55-F1
#
_cell.length_a   1.000
_cell.length_b   1.000
_cell.length_c   1.000
_cell.angle_alpha   90.00
_cell.angle_beta   90.00
_cell.angle_gamma   90.00
#
_symmetry.space_group_name_H-M   'P 1'
#
loop_
_entity.id
_entity.type
_entity.pdbx_description
1 polymer ?
#
loop_
_entity_poly.entity_id
_entity_poly.type
_entity_poly.pdbx_seq_one_letter_code
_entity_poly.pdbx_strand_id
1 'polypeptide(L)'
;MFQLIKRRLIAGLLAIVPIALTFWILRFLFRFLDSFTAPIIKNLGLEIPGLGIILTLLIIFLLGLFITNVLGRTIFNWGEKILAKLPLVNTIYNAVKQITNAFSGKSMKDFKQVIFIQYPRKGLWTMCFVTNQSKNEFGDEFYHVFVPTTPNPTSGVFVVIPKKDAVHPDISVEEGLKSIISGGILDAGTSLSTKLPNIDK
;
A
#
# COMPACT_ATOMS: atom_id res chain seq x y z
N MET A 1 -34.57 -19.77 18.55
CA MET A 1 -33.43 -20.12 19.43
C MET A 1 -32.15 -20.45 18.64
N PHE A 2 -32.18 -21.40 17.71
CA PHE A 2 -31.01 -21.80 16.88
C PHE A 2 -30.34 -20.64 16.12
N GLN A 3 -31.12 -19.72 15.56
CA GLN A 3 -30.58 -18.55 14.84
C GLN A 3 -29.81 -17.57 15.74
N LEU A 4 -30.21 -17.44 17.01
CA LEU A 4 -29.51 -16.58 17.98
C LEU A 4 -28.17 -17.21 18.40
N ILE A 5 -28.14 -18.53 18.57
CA ILE A 5 -26.91 -19.28 18.87
C ILE A 5 -25.96 -19.21 17.67
N LYS A 6 -26.44 -19.47 16.45
CA LYS A 6 -25.66 -19.37 15.21
C LYS A 6 -25.05 -17.97 15.03
N ARG A 7 -25.83 -16.91 15.23
CA ARG A 7 -25.35 -15.52 15.13
C ARG A 7 -24.23 -15.22 16.13
N ARG A 8 -24.38 -15.68 17.38
CA ARG A 8 -23.36 -15.47 18.44
C ARG A 8 -22.09 -16.28 18.18
N LEU A 9 -22.22 -17.52 17.71
CA LEU A 9 -21.06 -18.35 17.31
C LEU A 9 -20.31 -17.75 16.12
N ILE A 10 -21.03 -17.27 15.09
CA ILE A 10 -20.41 -16.58 13.95
C ILE A 10 -19.72 -15.30 14.41
N ALA A 11 -20.35 -14.49 15.26
CA ALA A 11 -19.74 -13.27 15.79
C ALA A 11 -18.47 -13.57 16.60
N GLY A 12 -18.50 -14.58 17.48
CA GLY A 12 -17.34 -15.01 18.25
C GLY A 12 -16.21 -15.55 17.38
N LEU A 13 -16.54 -16.35 16.36
CA LEU A 13 -15.57 -16.85 15.38
C LEU A 13 -14.94 -15.69 14.61
N LEU A 14 -15.75 -14.76 14.07
CA LEU A 14 -15.28 -13.60 13.33
C LEU A 14 -14.40 -12.68 14.20
N ALA A 15 -14.65 -12.58 15.50
CA ALA A 15 -13.81 -11.82 16.42
C ALA A 15 -12.45 -12.50 16.70
N ILE A 16 -12.43 -13.84 16.78
CA ILE A 16 -11.20 -14.62 17.03
C ILE A 16 -10.33 -14.73 15.78
N VAL A 17 -10.93 -14.78 14.59
CA VAL A 17 -10.22 -14.98 13.32
C VAL A 17 -9.05 -13.99 13.13
N PRO A 18 -9.20 -12.66 13.29
CA PRO A 18 -8.08 -11.72 13.15
C PRO A 18 -6.95 -11.98 14.16
N ILE A 19 -7.29 -12.34 15.40
CA ILE A 19 -6.31 -12.60 16.47
C ILE A 19 -5.55 -13.90 16.16
N ALA A 20 -6.28 -14.96 15.85
CA ALA A 20 -5.72 -16.25 15.48
C ALA A 20 -4.85 -16.15 14.22
N LEU A 21 -5.31 -15.39 13.22
CA LEU A 21 -4.56 -15.13 12.00
C LEU A 21 -3.28 -14.34 12.28
N THR A 22 -3.34 -13.31 13.13
CA THR A 22 -2.16 -12.54 13.54
C THR A 22 -1.13 -13.45 14.21
N PHE A 23 -1.56 -14.27 15.18
CA PHE A 23 -0.68 -15.23 15.85
C PHE A 23 -0.10 -16.28 14.88
N TRP A 24 -0.92 -16.77 13.95
CA TRP A 24 -0.48 -17.71 12.92
C TRP A 24 0.58 -17.09 11.99
N ILE A 25 0.37 -15.86 11.52
CA ILE A 25 1.34 -15.11 10.69
C ILE A 25 2.63 -14.89 11.45
N LEU A 26 2.56 -14.42 12.72
CA LEU A 26 3.76 -14.20 13.54
C LEU A 26 4.54 -15.50 13.74
N ARG A 27 3.86 -16.59 14.08
CA ARG A 27 4.49 -17.90 14.26
C ARG A 27 5.10 -18.43 12.96
N PHE A 28 4.41 -18.26 11.84
CA PHE A 28 4.92 -18.60 10.52
C PHE A 28 6.19 -17.81 10.21
N LEU A 29 6.16 -16.49 10.44
CA LEU A 29 7.31 -15.62 10.23
C LEU A 29 8.49 -16.05 11.09
N PHE A 30 8.32 -16.21 12.40
CA PHE A 30 9.40 -16.65 13.29
C PHE A 30 10.01 -17.99 12.86
N ARG A 31 9.18 -18.99 12.56
CA ARG A 31 9.67 -20.29 12.08
C ARG A 31 10.41 -20.21 10.76
N PHE A 32 9.92 -19.37 9.85
CA PHE A 32 10.58 -19.13 8.57
C PHE A 32 11.96 -18.51 8.81
N LEU A 33 12.06 -17.48 9.63
CA LEU A 33 13.34 -16.82 9.98
C LEU A 33 14.29 -17.77 10.72
N ASP A 34 13.79 -18.53 11.69
CA ASP A 34 14.56 -19.54 12.42
C ASP A 34 15.08 -20.61 11.44
N SER A 35 14.33 -21.01 10.42
CA SER A 35 14.80 -21.99 9.44
C SER A 35 16.01 -21.51 8.62
N PHE A 36 16.11 -20.21 8.31
CA PHE A 36 17.28 -19.65 7.60
C PHE A 36 18.48 -19.46 8.52
N THR A 37 18.23 -19.22 9.81
CA THR A 37 19.26 -18.81 10.77
C THR A 37 19.75 -19.96 11.65
N ALA A 38 18.93 -20.98 11.91
CA ALA A 38 19.26 -22.16 12.70
C ALA A 38 20.54 -22.88 12.25
N PRO A 39 20.86 -23.04 10.95
CA PRO A 39 22.12 -23.66 10.53
C PRO A 39 23.35 -22.84 10.97
N ILE A 40 23.25 -21.52 10.89
CA ILE A 40 24.32 -20.58 11.24
C ILE A 40 24.47 -20.53 12.77
N ILE A 41 23.35 -20.45 13.47
CA ILE A 41 23.30 -20.40 14.94
C ILE A 41 23.85 -21.69 15.56
N LYS A 42 23.46 -22.86 15.02
CA LYS A 42 23.93 -24.16 15.48
C LYS A 42 25.44 -24.33 15.29
N ASN A 43 26.00 -23.79 14.21
CA ASN A 43 27.44 -23.81 13.96
C ASN A 43 28.22 -22.84 14.86
N LEU A 44 27.57 -21.80 15.38
CA LEU A 44 28.18 -20.82 16.29
C LEU A 44 27.96 -21.14 17.78
N GLY A 45 27.09 -22.11 18.11
CA GLY A 45 26.81 -22.54 19.48
C GLY A 45 26.07 -21.51 20.35
N LEU A 46 25.38 -20.54 19.74
CA LEU A 46 24.77 -19.40 20.44
C LEU A 46 23.23 -19.48 20.45
N GLU A 47 22.62 -20.01 21.52
CA GLU A 47 21.16 -19.98 21.69
C GLU A 47 20.70 -18.65 22.31
N ILE A 48 20.79 -17.57 21.52
CA ILE A 48 20.32 -16.24 21.96
C ILE A 48 18.90 -16.00 21.41
N PRO A 49 17.88 -15.81 22.28
CA PRO A 49 16.54 -15.44 21.85
C PRO A 49 16.56 -14.13 21.04
N GLY A 50 15.94 -14.14 19.86
CA GLY A 50 15.88 -12.96 18.98
C GLY A 50 17.03 -12.80 17.98
N LEU A 51 18.08 -13.64 18.04
CA LEU A 51 19.19 -13.65 17.08
C LEU A 51 18.73 -13.87 15.63
N GLY A 52 17.67 -14.68 15.44
CA GLY A 52 17.05 -14.90 14.14
C GLY A 52 16.53 -13.62 13.48
N ILE A 53 15.99 -12.68 14.27
CA ILE A 53 15.51 -11.38 13.76
C ILE A 53 16.69 -10.53 13.28
N ILE A 54 17.75 -10.45 14.07
CA ILE A 54 18.96 -9.68 13.75
C ILE A 54 19.60 -10.23 12.48
N LEU A 55 19.78 -11.55 12.40
CA LEU A 55 20.32 -12.21 11.21
C LEU A 55 19.44 -12.02 9.98
N THR A 56 18.12 -12.04 10.15
CA THR A 56 17.18 -11.76 9.05
C THR A 56 17.33 -10.33 8.54
N LEU A 57 17.35 -9.35 9.44
CA LEU A 57 17.57 -7.95 9.07
C LEU A 57 18.92 -7.77 8.37
N LEU A 58 19.95 -8.47 8.83
CA LEU A 58 21.26 -8.47 8.20
C LEU A 58 21.21 -9.09 6.79
N ILE A 59 20.55 -10.24 6.60
CA ILE A 59 20.38 -10.86 5.29
C ILE A 59 19.61 -9.94 4.34
N ILE A 60 18.50 -9.34 4.80
CA ILE A 60 17.71 -8.40 4.00
C ILE A 60 18.57 -7.18 3.62
N PHE A 61 19.36 -6.66 4.56
CA PHE A 61 20.27 -5.55 4.31
C PHE A 61 21.35 -5.91 3.27
N LEU A 62 21.99 -7.07 3.41
CA LEU A 62 22.99 -7.57 2.46
C LEU A 62 22.40 -7.82 1.07
N LEU A 63 21.18 -8.39 0.99
CA LEU A 63 20.44 -8.52 -0.27
C LEU A 63 20.13 -7.15 -0.87
N GLY A 64 19.75 -6.18 -0.04
CA GLY A 64 19.54 -4.79 -0.45
C GLY A 64 20.81 -4.20 -1.07
N LEU A 65 21.95 -4.31 -0.39
CA LEU A 65 23.25 -3.87 -0.91
C LEU A 65 23.64 -4.58 -2.21
N PHE A 66 23.34 -5.87 -2.31
CA PHE A 66 23.62 -6.63 -3.53
C PHE A 66 22.78 -6.11 -4.70
N ILE A 67 21.48 -5.93 -4.52
CA ILE A 67 20.53 -5.51 -5.56
C ILE A 67 20.73 -4.06 -6.00
N THR A 68 21.20 -3.17 -5.10
CA THR A 68 21.47 -1.77 -5.46
C THR A 68 22.72 -1.59 -6.32
N ASN A 69 23.61 -2.58 -6.35
CA ASN A 69 24.78 -2.59 -7.24
C ASN A 69 24.41 -2.98 -8.69
N VAL A 70 25.20 -2.53 -9.66
CA VAL A 70 24.98 -2.76 -11.10
C VAL A 70 24.87 -4.25 -11.44
N LEU A 71 25.73 -5.06 -10.84
CA LEU A 71 25.73 -6.52 -11.04
C LEU A 71 24.47 -7.17 -10.49
N GLY A 72 24.11 -6.86 -9.24
CA GLY A 72 22.91 -7.44 -8.61
C GLY A 72 21.62 -7.00 -9.30
N ARG A 73 21.52 -5.75 -9.74
CA ARG A 73 20.41 -5.27 -10.58
C ARG A 73 20.30 -6.05 -11.89
N THR A 74 21.43 -6.35 -12.54
CA THR A 74 21.44 -7.13 -13.78
C THR A 74 20.96 -8.56 -13.57
N ILE A 75 21.46 -9.23 -12.53
CA ILE A 75 21.07 -10.59 -12.16
C ILE A 75 19.59 -10.65 -11.78
N PHE A 76 19.13 -9.70 -10.97
CA PHE A 76 17.73 -9.61 -10.55
C PHE A 76 16.78 -9.46 -11.75
N ASN A 77 17.10 -8.53 -12.67
CA ASN A 77 16.31 -8.32 -13.89
C ASN A 77 16.29 -9.55 -14.80
N TRP A 78 17.37 -10.33 -14.83
CA TRP A 78 17.40 -11.60 -15.58
C TRP A 78 16.47 -12.64 -14.95
N GLY A 79 16.47 -12.75 -13.62
CA GLY A 79 15.52 -13.59 -12.89
C GLY A 79 14.07 -13.21 -13.16
N GLU A 80 13.74 -11.92 -13.16
CA GLU A 80 12.39 -11.45 -13.50
C GLU A 80 11.98 -11.85 -14.92
N LYS A 81 12.89 -11.79 -15.90
CA LYS A 81 12.61 -12.25 -17.27
C LYS A 81 12.33 -13.74 -17.35
N ILE A 82 12.89 -14.55 -16.46
CA ILE A 82 12.61 -16.00 -16.38
C ILE A 82 11.22 -16.21 -15.78
N LEU A 83 10.92 -15.54 -14.66
CA LEU A 83 9.60 -15.61 -14.02
C LEU A 83 8.48 -15.16 -14.97
N ALA A 84 8.75 -14.16 -15.81
CA ALA A 84 7.81 -13.65 -16.80
C ALA A 84 7.40 -14.68 -17.87
N LYS A 85 8.22 -15.70 -18.11
CA LYS A 85 7.92 -16.77 -19.08
C LYS A 85 7.02 -17.88 -18.53
N LEU A 86 6.80 -17.90 -17.21
CA LEU A 86 5.98 -18.92 -16.57
C LEU A 86 4.55 -18.38 -16.39
N PRO A 87 3.54 -18.85 -17.14
CA PRO A 87 2.24 -18.19 -17.26
C PRO A 87 1.49 -18.01 -15.92
N LEU A 88 1.58 -18.99 -15.01
CA LEU A 88 0.97 -18.88 -13.68
C LEU A 88 1.81 -18.06 -12.70
N VAL A 89 3.13 -18.29 -12.68
CA VAL A 89 4.06 -17.64 -11.74
C VAL A 89 4.16 -16.14 -12.04
N ASN A 90 4.21 -15.75 -13.31
CA ASN A 90 4.23 -14.36 -13.74
C ASN A 90 3.02 -13.58 -13.21
N THR A 91 1.84 -14.19 -13.27
CA THR A 91 0.58 -13.57 -12.81
C THR A 91 0.64 -13.27 -11.30
N ILE A 92 1.03 -14.25 -10.49
CA ILE A 92 1.14 -14.10 -9.03
C ILE A 92 2.25 -13.13 -8.67
N TYR A 93 3.42 -13.27 -9.29
CA TYR A 93 4.58 -12.41 -9.02
C TYR A 93 4.28 -10.94 -9.33
N ASN A 94 3.66 -10.66 -10.49
CA ASN A 94 3.30 -9.29 -10.85
C ASN A 94 2.21 -8.72 -9.94
N ALA A 95 1.23 -9.51 -9.50
CA ALA A 95 0.22 -9.05 -8.56
C ALA A 95 0.86 -8.62 -7.23
N VAL A 96 1.75 -9.44 -6.68
CA VAL A 96 2.50 -9.10 -5.45
C VAL A 96 3.39 -7.88 -5.68
N LYS A 97 4.13 -7.84 -6.79
CA LYS A 97 5.01 -6.72 -7.13
C LYS A 97 4.24 -5.41 -7.30
N GLN A 98 3.05 -5.43 -7.88
CA GLN A 98 2.19 -4.24 -7.98
C GLN A 98 1.77 -3.73 -6.61
N ILE A 99 1.35 -4.62 -5.71
CA ILE A 99 1.03 -4.27 -4.32
C ILE A 99 2.26 -3.67 -3.64
N THR A 100 3.40 -4.37 -3.66
CA THR A 100 4.65 -3.88 -3.06
C THR A 100 5.08 -2.54 -3.64
N ASN A 101 4.95 -2.34 -4.96
CA ASN A 101 5.28 -1.07 -5.61
C ASN A 101 4.36 0.05 -5.16
N ALA A 102 3.05 -0.20 -5.03
CA ALA A 102 2.08 0.80 -4.58
C ALA A 102 2.33 1.27 -3.15
N PHE A 103 2.75 0.34 -2.27
CA PHE A 103 3.15 0.63 -0.89
C PHE A 103 4.61 1.01 -0.72
N SER A 104 5.42 0.95 -1.79
CA SER A 104 6.81 1.37 -1.72
C SER A 104 6.86 2.87 -1.46
N GLY A 105 7.79 3.32 -0.62
CA GLY A 105 7.95 4.75 -0.32
C GLY A 105 8.22 5.61 -1.56
N LYS A 106 8.52 5.03 -2.73
CA LYS A 106 8.72 5.78 -3.98
C LYS A 106 7.39 6.27 -4.55
N SER A 107 6.39 5.39 -4.71
CA SER A 107 5.04 5.78 -5.15
C SER A 107 4.33 6.69 -4.13
N MET A 108 4.50 6.46 -2.83
CA MET A 108 3.93 7.34 -1.80
C MET A 108 4.63 8.69 -1.71
N LYS A 109 5.94 8.78 -1.97
CA LYS A 109 6.66 10.07 -2.06
C LYS A 109 6.35 10.83 -3.35
N ASP A 110 5.96 10.12 -4.41
CA ASP A 110 5.52 10.74 -5.66
C ASP A 110 4.18 11.49 -5.46
N PHE A 111 3.33 11.03 -4.53
CA PHE A 111 2.13 11.76 -4.10
C PHE A 111 2.48 12.86 -3.10
N LYS A 112 2.42 14.11 -3.56
CA LYS A 112 2.78 15.29 -2.77
C LYS A 112 1.71 15.65 -1.73
N GLN A 113 0.43 15.48 -2.06
CA GLN A 113 -0.70 15.88 -1.23
C GLN A 113 -2.02 15.27 -1.72
N VAL A 114 -3.03 15.23 -0.84
CA VAL A 114 -4.41 14.88 -1.16
C VAL A 114 -5.20 16.13 -1.49
N ILE A 115 -6.03 16.06 -2.53
CA ILE A 115 -6.98 17.12 -2.89
C ILE A 115 -8.33 16.52 -3.30
N PHE A 116 -9.36 17.34 -3.30
CA PHE A 116 -10.65 17.05 -3.92
C PHE A 116 -10.84 17.88 -5.19
N ILE A 117 -11.39 17.25 -6.21
CA ILE A 117 -11.73 17.88 -7.49
C ILE A 117 -13.15 17.52 -7.90
N GLN A 118 -13.75 18.32 -8.77
CA GLN A 118 -15.04 17.98 -9.37
C GLN A 118 -14.84 17.10 -10.61
N TYR A 119 -15.02 15.79 -10.48
CA TYR A 119 -14.81 14.81 -11.55
C TYR A 119 -15.79 13.62 -11.40
N PRO A 120 -16.37 13.08 -12.49
CA PRO A 120 -16.20 13.49 -13.89
C PRO A 120 -17.11 14.67 -14.31
N ARG A 121 -17.97 15.17 -13.42
CA ARG A 121 -18.82 16.34 -13.66
C ARG A 121 -18.86 17.29 -12.47
N LYS A 122 -19.33 18.52 -12.71
CA LYS A 122 -19.56 19.50 -11.66
C LYS A 122 -20.55 18.99 -10.61
N GLY A 123 -20.27 19.32 -9.35
CA GLY A 123 -21.04 18.89 -8.18
C GLY A 123 -20.73 17.48 -7.65
N LEU A 124 -19.83 16.72 -8.30
CA LEU A 124 -19.35 15.42 -7.79
C LEU A 124 -17.90 15.55 -7.34
N TRP A 125 -17.66 15.36 -6.05
CA TRP A 125 -16.32 15.49 -5.48
C TRP A 125 -15.59 14.15 -5.46
N THR A 126 -14.38 14.15 -6.01
CA THR A 126 -13.52 12.97 -6.08
C THR A 126 -12.18 13.28 -5.40
N MET A 127 -11.78 12.41 -4.48
CA MET A 127 -10.46 12.47 -3.86
C MET A 127 -9.40 12.05 -4.89
N CYS A 128 -8.32 12.81 -4.97
CA CYS A 128 -7.19 12.48 -5.83
C CYS A 128 -5.86 12.91 -5.20
N PHE A 129 -4.78 12.39 -5.75
CA PHE A 129 -3.43 12.61 -5.24
C PHE A 129 -2.62 13.43 -6.24
N VAL A 130 -2.04 14.53 -5.78
CA VAL A 130 -1.15 15.36 -6.62
C VAL A 130 0.16 14.62 -6.81
N THR A 131 0.51 14.31 -8.05
CA THR A 131 1.77 13.66 -8.44
C THR A 131 2.81 14.69 -8.90
N ASN A 132 2.37 15.75 -9.58
CA ASN A 132 3.27 16.80 -10.05
C ASN A 132 2.58 18.17 -10.17
N GLN A 133 3.38 19.21 -10.41
CA GLN A 133 2.91 20.56 -10.68
C GLN A 133 3.64 21.12 -11.90
N SER A 134 2.95 21.91 -12.71
CA SER A 134 3.53 22.55 -13.89
C SER A 134 2.97 23.96 -14.09
N LYS A 135 3.64 24.76 -14.94
CA LYS A 135 3.13 26.03 -15.46
C LYS A 135 3.00 25.94 -16.98
N ASN A 136 1.96 26.53 -17.55
CA ASN A 136 1.86 26.70 -19.00
C ASN A 136 2.66 27.95 -19.45
N GLU A 137 2.67 28.21 -20.75
CA GLU A 137 3.35 29.37 -21.36
C GLU A 137 2.77 30.72 -20.91
N PHE A 138 1.53 30.73 -20.43
CA PHE A 138 0.82 31.92 -19.94
C PHE A 138 1.04 32.16 -18.43
N GLY A 139 1.77 31.28 -17.74
CA GLY A 139 2.04 31.35 -16.32
C GLY A 139 0.98 30.72 -15.40
N ASP A 140 -0.09 30.15 -15.97
CA ASP A 140 -1.11 29.44 -15.18
C ASP A 140 -0.53 28.17 -14.58
N GLU A 141 -0.85 27.93 -13.31
CA GLU A 141 -0.38 26.77 -12.57
C GLU A 141 -1.36 25.59 -12.65
N PHE A 142 -0.82 24.39 -12.86
CA PHE A 142 -1.59 23.16 -12.96
C PHE A 142 -1.10 22.12 -11.94
N TYR A 143 -2.04 21.30 -11.46
CA TYR A 143 -1.75 20.04 -10.80
C TYR A 143 -1.91 18.87 -11.76
N HIS A 144 -0.97 17.94 -11.68
CA HIS A 144 -1.03 16.63 -12.31
C HIS A 144 -1.52 15.67 -11.24
N VAL A 145 -2.70 15.09 -11.43
CA VAL A 145 -3.40 14.36 -10.38
C VAL A 145 -3.70 12.94 -10.83
N PHE A 146 -3.56 12.01 -9.89
CA PHE A 146 -4.00 10.64 -10.05
C PHE A 146 -5.33 10.47 -9.33
N VAL A 147 -6.37 10.11 -10.08
CA VAL A 147 -7.71 9.83 -9.58
C VAL A 147 -7.85 8.31 -9.45
N PRO A 148 -7.74 7.74 -8.23
CA PRO A 148 -7.77 6.31 -8.01
C PRO A 148 -9.19 5.73 -8.15
N THR A 149 -9.27 4.43 -8.41
CA THR A 149 -10.49 3.64 -8.23
C THR A 149 -10.56 3.05 -6.83
N THR A 150 -11.77 2.76 -6.33
CA THR A 150 -11.98 2.02 -5.09
C THR A 150 -12.38 0.57 -5.40
N PRO A 151 -12.02 -0.41 -4.54
CA PRO A 151 -11.11 -0.32 -3.40
C PRO A 151 -9.62 -0.40 -3.81
N ASN A 152 -9.32 -0.56 -5.10
CA ASN A 152 -7.95 -0.77 -5.58
C ASN A 152 -7.26 0.56 -5.99
N PRO A 153 -6.33 1.11 -5.18
CA PRO A 153 -5.68 2.39 -5.45
C PRO A 153 -4.59 2.29 -6.52
N THR A 154 -4.34 1.11 -7.11
CA THR A 154 -3.34 0.93 -8.17
C THR A 154 -3.88 1.26 -9.56
N SER A 155 -5.21 1.34 -9.70
CA SER A 155 -5.89 1.71 -10.95
C SER A 155 -6.56 3.07 -10.80
N GLY A 156 -6.72 3.76 -11.91
CA GLY A 156 -7.24 5.13 -11.92
C GLY A 156 -7.01 5.83 -13.24
N VAL A 157 -7.28 7.12 -13.25
CA VAL A 157 -7.04 8.00 -14.41
C VAL A 157 -6.09 9.12 -14.04
N PHE A 158 -5.30 9.54 -15.03
CA PHE A 158 -4.45 10.73 -14.94
C PHE A 158 -5.24 11.94 -15.43
N VAL A 159 -5.23 13.02 -14.66
CA VAL A 159 -5.91 14.28 -15.01
C VAL A 159 -4.97 15.45 -14.74
N VAL A 160 -5.01 16.46 -15.60
CA VAL A 160 -4.34 17.75 -15.36
C VAL A 160 -5.41 18.80 -15.12
N ILE A 161 -5.32 19.50 -13.99
CA ILE A 161 -6.30 20.52 -13.60
C ILE A 161 -5.62 21.85 -13.26
N PRO A 162 -6.27 22.99 -13.48
CA PRO A 162 -5.82 24.25 -12.89
C PRO A 162 -5.74 24.14 -11.37
N LYS A 163 -4.69 24.68 -10.74
CA LYS A 163 -4.55 24.62 -9.27
C LYS A 163 -5.74 25.22 -8.52
N LYS A 164 -6.38 26.23 -9.10
CA LYS A 164 -7.56 26.91 -8.53
C LYS A 164 -8.80 26.01 -8.41
N ASP A 165 -8.86 24.90 -9.13
CA ASP A 165 -10.00 23.98 -9.12
C ASP A 165 -9.83 22.87 -8.04
N ALA A 166 -8.71 22.87 -7.33
CA ALA A 166 -8.41 21.92 -6.26
C ALA A 166 -8.88 22.42 -4.89
N VAL A 167 -9.48 21.52 -4.11
CA VAL A 167 -9.81 21.76 -2.70
C VAL A 167 -8.88 20.95 -1.82
N HIS A 168 -8.30 21.58 -0.80
CA HIS A 168 -7.34 20.97 0.10
C HIS A 168 -8.02 20.56 1.41
N PRO A 169 -8.26 19.26 1.67
CA PRO A 169 -9.01 18.78 2.83
C PRO A 169 -8.22 18.72 4.16
N ASP A 170 -6.93 19.07 4.15
CA ASP A 170 -6.02 18.94 5.29
C ASP A 170 -6.06 17.53 5.90
N ILE A 171 -5.71 16.54 5.07
CA ILE A 171 -5.52 15.13 5.48
C ILE A 171 -4.22 14.60 4.87
N SER A 172 -3.65 13.59 5.52
CA SER A 172 -2.45 12.93 5.01
C SER A 172 -2.74 12.04 3.79
N VAL A 173 -1.71 11.77 2.99
CA VAL A 173 -1.79 10.79 1.88
C VAL A 173 -2.18 9.40 2.39
N GLU A 174 -1.71 9.02 3.58
CA GLU A 174 -2.05 7.75 4.22
C GLU A 174 -3.54 7.65 4.55
N GLU A 175 -4.12 8.69 5.15
CA GLU A 175 -5.56 8.75 5.44
C GLU A 175 -6.38 8.71 4.14
N GLY A 176 -5.98 9.46 3.12
CA GLY A 176 -6.63 9.42 1.82
C GLY A 176 -6.62 8.02 1.20
N LEU A 177 -5.47 7.33 1.23
CA LEU A 177 -5.37 5.95 0.74
C LEU A 177 -6.25 4.99 1.53
N LYS A 178 -6.32 5.12 2.86
CA LYS A 178 -7.23 4.33 3.70
C LYS A 178 -8.69 4.54 3.30
N SER A 179 -9.10 5.78 3.05
CA SER A 179 -10.45 6.09 2.58
C SER A 179 -10.76 5.42 1.23
N ILE A 180 -9.84 5.50 0.26
CA ILE A 180 -9.98 4.85 -1.06
C ILE A 180 -10.07 3.33 -0.93
N ILE A 181 -9.19 2.70 -0.15
CA ILE A 181 -9.16 1.24 0.03
C ILE A 181 -10.44 0.76 0.73
N SER A 182 -10.95 1.52 1.69
CA SER A 182 -12.19 1.19 2.38
C SER A 182 -13.46 1.44 1.56
N GLY A 183 -13.36 2.14 0.44
CA GLY A 183 -14.53 2.61 -0.31
C GLY A 183 -15.41 3.58 0.47
N GLY A 184 -14.86 4.27 1.48
CA GLY A 184 -15.61 5.17 2.37
C GLY A 184 -16.41 4.48 3.48
N ILE A 185 -16.24 3.18 3.69
CA ILE A 185 -16.94 2.43 4.75
C ILE A 185 -16.29 2.62 6.13
N LEU A 186 -14.96 2.85 6.16
CA LEU A 186 -14.23 3.07 7.40
C LEU A 186 -14.29 4.55 7.77
N ASP A 187 -15.40 4.96 8.37
CA ASP A 187 -15.52 6.30 8.93
C ASP A 187 -16.05 6.24 10.36
N ALA A 188 -15.19 5.81 11.27
CA ALA A 188 -15.36 6.04 12.69
C ALA A 188 -14.66 7.37 13.07
N GLY A 189 -15.11 8.50 12.49
CA GLY A 189 -14.84 9.82 13.07
C GLY A 189 -14.64 11.02 12.14
N THR A 190 -14.33 10.86 10.85
CA THR A 190 -13.95 11.98 9.97
C THR A 190 -14.62 11.88 8.61
N SER A 191 -15.92 12.20 8.58
CA SER A 191 -16.70 12.30 7.35
C SER A 191 -15.98 13.19 6.34
N LEU A 192 -15.51 12.59 5.24
CA LEU A 192 -14.80 13.32 4.17
C LEU A 192 -15.62 14.49 3.62
N SER A 193 -16.95 14.44 3.73
CA SER A 193 -17.86 15.53 3.35
C SER A 193 -17.65 16.81 4.17
N THR A 194 -17.16 16.70 5.42
CA THR A 194 -16.84 17.88 6.26
C THR A 194 -15.63 18.66 5.76
N LYS A 195 -14.83 18.04 4.88
CA LYS A 195 -13.63 18.63 4.28
C LYS A 195 -13.88 19.20 2.88
N LEU A 196 -15.11 19.10 2.38
CA LEU A 196 -15.51 19.65 1.08
C LEU A 196 -16.01 21.10 1.25
N PRO A 197 -15.98 21.92 0.18
CA PRO A 197 -16.53 23.27 0.21
C PRO A 197 -18.05 23.22 0.43
N ASN A 198 -18.59 24.31 0.97
CA ASN A 198 -20.03 24.48 1.08
C ASN A 198 -20.66 24.48 -0.32
N ILE A 199 -21.74 23.70 -0.49
CA ILE A 199 -22.44 23.52 -1.78
C ILE A 199 -23.24 24.79 -2.14
N ASP A 200 -23.58 25.62 -1.16
CA ASP A 200 -24.48 26.78 -1.31
C ASP A 200 -23.76 28.14 -1.47
N LYS A 201 -22.45 28.15 -1.73
CA LYS A 201 -21.66 29.37 -1.99
C LYS A 201 -20.84 29.22 -3.27
#